data_AF-Q8SYR5-F1
#
_entry.id   AF-Q8SYR5-F1
#
_cell.length_a   1.000
_cell.length_b   1.000
_cell.length_c   1.000
_cell.angle_alpha   90.00
_cell.angle_beta   90.00
_cell.angle_gamma   90.00
#
_symmetry.space_group_name_H-M   'P 1'
#
loop_
_entity.id
_entity.type
_entity.pdbx_description
1 polymer ?
#
loop_
_entity_poly.entity_id
_entity_poly.type
_entity_poly.pdbx_seq_one_letter_code
_entity_poly.pdbx_strand_id
1 'polypeptide(L)'
;MSALGDSDDETEFKEISSTNYHRVQEKVAKISYADGVADGREKVFQESFDEGFENGFKTGFELAKLSAFYETISNAAGAESSEWNAEREAYQKLQLADATNKAHFTYLEHQGAPLNVISEKQKTYVDDLLGKLAQQLPATTNLFTSGSDSSVNVV
;
A
#
# COMPACT_ATOMS: atom_id res chain seq x y z
N MET A 1 45.49 -53.71 -32.96
CA MET A 1 44.10 -53.45 -32.54
C MET A 1 44.08 -53.41 -31.01
N SER A 2 44.21 -52.22 -30.42
CA SER A 2 44.13 -52.05 -28.97
C SER A 2 42.73 -51.59 -28.64
N ALA A 3 41.85 -52.53 -28.31
CA ALA A 3 40.47 -52.30 -27.90
C ALA A 3 40.25 -52.76 -26.45
N LEU A 4 41.15 -52.35 -25.55
CA LEU A 4 41.15 -52.80 -24.14
C LEU A 4 41.12 -51.66 -23.11
N GLY A 5 40.91 -50.40 -23.53
CA GLY A 5 40.81 -49.25 -22.62
C GLY A 5 39.39 -48.70 -22.42
N ASP A 6 38.40 -49.12 -23.23
CA ASP A 6 37.13 -48.39 -23.35
C ASP A 6 36.12 -48.67 -22.22
N SER A 7 36.17 -49.86 -21.61
CA SER A 7 35.11 -50.30 -20.69
C SER A 7 35.20 -49.70 -19.28
N ASP A 8 36.40 -49.48 -18.76
CA ASP A 8 36.60 -48.92 -17.42
C ASP A 8 36.37 -47.41 -17.44
N ASP A 9 36.95 -46.74 -18.45
CA ASP A 9 36.75 -45.31 -18.74
C ASP A 9 35.26 -44.98 -18.96
N GLU A 10 34.50 -45.80 -19.69
CA GLU A 10 33.05 -45.61 -19.86
C GLU A 10 32.27 -45.73 -18.54
N THR A 11 32.68 -46.66 -17.67
CA THR A 11 32.00 -46.90 -16.40
C THR A 11 32.27 -45.77 -15.42
N GLU A 12 33.53 -45.36 -15.29
CA GLU A 12 33.95 -44.21 -14.50
C GLU A 12 33.26 -42.92 -15.00
N PHE A 13 33.21 -42.71 -16.32
CA PHE A 13 32.52 -41.56 -16.92
C PHE A 13 31.02 -41.55 -16.60
N LYS A 14 30.34 -42.71 -16.65
CA LYS A 14 28.91 -42.82 -16.29
C LYS A 14 28.68 -42.52 -14.80
N GLU A 15 29.54 -43.01 -13.91
CA GLU A 15 29.44 -42.72 -12.47
C GLU A 15 29.67 -41.24 -12.16
N ILE A 16 30.73 -40.64 -12.72
CA ILE A 16 31.03 -39.21 -12.55
C ILE A 16 29.90 -38.35 -13.13
N SER A 17 29.42 -38.69 -14.33
CA SER A 17 28.30 -37.99 -14.99
C SER A 17 27.03 -38.06 -14.15
N SER A 18 26.66 -39.25 -13.63
CA SER A 18 25.48 -39.42 -12.80
C SER A 18 25.60 -38.65 -11.48
N THR A 19 26.76 -38.67 -10.83
CA THR A 19 27.02 -37.94 -9.59
C THR A 19 26.94 -36.43 -9.81
N ASN A 20 27.54 -35.94 -10.89
CA ASN A 20 27.47 -34.54 -11.26
C ASN A 20 26.03 -34.11 -11.61
N TYR A 21 25.27 -34.95 -12.31
CA TYR A 21 23.87 -34.70 -12.63
C TYR A 21 23.02 -34.56 -11.36
N HIS A 22 23.15 -35.48 -10.40
CA HIS A 22 22.44 -35.39 -9.12
C HIS A 22 22.84 -34.13 -8.33
N ARG A 23 24.13 -33.78 -8.31
CA ARG A 23 24.61 -32.57 -7.63
C ARG A 23 24.06 -31.29 -8.28
N VAL A 24 23.96 -31.24 -9.60
CA VAL A 24 23.36 -30.12 -10.33
C VAL A 24 21.87 -30.04 -10.03
N GLN A 25 21.14 -31.17 -10.09
CA GLN A 25 19.72 -31.21 -9.76
C GLN A 25 19.44 -30.75 -8.32
N GLU A 26 20.21 -31.22 -7.33
CA GLU A 26 20.03 -30.82 -5.94
C GLU A 26 20.28 -29.33 -5.75
N LYS A 27 21.31 -28.78 -6.40
CA LYS A 27 21.59 -27.33 -6.39
C LYS A 27 20.44 -26.55 -7.02
N VAL A 28 19.97 -26.96 -8.19
CA VAL A 28 18.84 -26.31 -8.89
C VAL A 28 17.59 -26.37 -8.00
N ALA A 29 17.25 -27.51 -7.42
CA ALA A 29 16.10 -27.65 -6.52
C ALA A 29 16.19 -26.72 -5.29
N LYS A 30 17.37 -26.63 -4.66
CA LYS A 30 17.60 -25.71 -3.53
C LYS A 30 17.49 -24.24 -3.95
N ILE A 31 18.07 -23.88 -5.10
CA ILE A 31 18.00 -22.52 -5.64
C ILE A 31 16.54 -22.18 -5.96
N SER A 32 15.84 -23.02 -6.73
CA SER A 32 14.44 -22.80 -7.11
C SER A 32 13.50 -22.75 -5.90
N TYR A 33 13.73 -23.56 -4.86
CA TYR A 33 12.95 -23.46 -3.63
C TYR A 33 13.23 -22.14 -2.89
N ALA A 34 14.50 -21.75 -2.76
CA ALA A 34 14.87 -20.49 -2.12
C ALA A 34 14.32 -19.27 -2.89
N ASP A 35 14.35 -19.34 -4.23
CA ASP A 35 13.81 -18.33 -5.15
C ASP A 35 12.28 -18.25 -4.98
N GLY A 36 11.57 -19.37 -5.00
CA GLY A 36 10.13 -19.40 -4.77
C GLY A 36 9.71 -18.90 -3.38
N VAL A 37 10.50 -19.15 -2.34
CA VAL A 37 10.27 -18.57 -1.00
C VAL A 37 10.54 -17.06 -1.01
N ALA A 38 11.58 -16.60 -1.71
CA ALA A 38 11.88 -15.18 -1.84
C ALA A 38 10.78 -14.44 -2.60
N ASP A 39 10.37 -14.95 -3.77
CA ASP A 39 9.27 -14.45 -4.59
C ASP A 39 7.95 -14.41 -3.82
N GLY A 40 7.66 -15.48 -3.06
CA GLY A 40 6.46 -15.54 -2.22
C GLY A 40 6.45 -14.46 -1.13
N ARG A 41 7.59 -14.21 -0.48
CA ARG A 41 7.71 -13.14 0.52
C ARG A 41 7.60 -11.76 -0.10
N GLU A 42 8.25 -11.54 -1.23
CA GLU A 42 8.22 -10.27 -1.96
C GLU A 42 6.79 -9.95 -2.40
N LYS A 43 6.08 -10.94 -2.94
CA LYS A 43 4.68 -10.76 -3.34
C LYS A 43 3.78 -10.34 -2.18
N VAL A 44 3.86 -11.04 -1.04
CA VAL A 44 3.07 -10.70 0.16
C VAL A 44 3.44 -9.30 0.68
N PHE A 45 4.73 -8.94 0.63
CA PHE A 45 5.18 -7.60 1.00
C PHE A 45 4.60 -6.53 0.09
N GLN A 46 4.70 -6.69 -1.24
CA GLN A 46 4.21 -5.72 -2.21
C GLN A 46 2.69 -5.52 -2.10
N GLU A 47 1.91 -6.60 -1.97
CA GLU A 47 0.45 -6.53 -1.80
C GLU A 47 0.08 -5.76 -0.52
N SER A 48 0.77 -6.03 0.59
CA SER A 48 0.54 -5.34 1.86
C SER A 48 1.00 -3.89 1.82
N PHE A 49 2.08 -3.60 1.10
CA PHE A 49 2.60 -2.24 0.90
C PHE A 49 1.64 -1.41 0.06
N ASP A 50 1.14 -1.95 -1.06
CA ASP A 50 0.20 -1.26 -1.95
C ASP A 50 -1.09 -0.91 -1.19
N GLU A 51 -1.63 -1.84 -0.42
CA GLU A 51 -2.83 -1.61 0.39
C GLU A 51 -2.58 -0.58 1.51
N GLY A 52 -1.43 -0.67 2.18
CA GLY A 52 -1.02 0.32 3.18
C GLY A 52 -0.80 1.71 2.60
N PHE A 53 -0.20 1.79 1.41
CA PHE A 53 0.03 3.02 0.67
C PHE A 53 -1.29 3.64 0.21
N GLU A 54 -2.22 2.86 -0.36
CA GLU A 54 -3.53 3.34 -0.77
C GLU A 54 -4.30 3.95 0.41
N ASN A 55 -4.40 3.22 1.52
CA ASN A 55 -5.10 3.69 2.72
C ASN A 55 -4.43 4.94 3.32
N GLY A 56 -3.10 4.95 3.42
CA GLY A 56 -2.33 6.07 3.94
C GLY A 56 -2.43 7.31 3.05
N PHE A 57 -2.30 7.12 1.74
CA PHE A 57 -2.44 8.16 0.74
C PHE A 57 -3.85 8.75 0.76
N LYS A 58 -4.89 7.91 0.74
CA LYS A 58 -6.30 8.34 0.80
C LYS A 58 -6.55 9.20 2.04
N THR A 59 -6.12 8.75 3.21
CA THR A 59 -6.28 9.51 4.46
C THR A 59 -5.53 10.83 4.41
N GLY A 60 -4.24 10.79 4.06
CA GLY A 60 -3.40 11.97 4.09
C GLY A 60 -3.80 13.01 3.04
N PHE A 61 -4.18 12.57 1.85
CA PHE A 61 -4.63 13.43 0.77
C PHE A 61 -5.95 14.13 1.10
N GLU A 62 -6.95 13.41 1.62
CA GLU A 62 -8.23 14.04 1.98
C GLU A 62 -8.09 15.01 3.15
N LEU A 63 -7.29 14.68 4.18
CA LEU A 63 -7.00 15.61 5.27
C LEU A 63 -6.26 16.86 4.78
N ALA A 64 -5.28 16.68 3.89
CA ALA A 64 -4.52 17.78 3.31
C ALA A 64 -5.39 18.71 2.45
N LYS A 65 -6.38 18.19 1.71
CA LYS A 65 -7.34 19.04 0.98
C LYS A 65 -8.11 19.95 1.92
N LEU A 66 -8.63 19.40 3.01
CA LEU A 66 -9.42 20.16 3.98
C LEU A 66 -8.56 21.18 4.69
N SER A 67 -7.36 20.80 5.15
CA SER A 67 -6.45 21.74 5.80
C SER A 67 -6.05 22.88 4.87
N ALA A 68 -5.65 22.58 3.63
CA ALA A 68 -5.27 23.58 2.64
C ALA A 68 -6.44 24.50 2.28
N PHE A 69 -7.67 23.97 2.17
CA PHE A 69 -8.86 24.77 1.87
C PHE A 69 -9.13 25.79 2.98
N TYR A 70 -9.20 25.35 4.23
CA TYR A 70 -9.47 26.25 5.35
C TYR A 70 -8.31 27.20 5.66
N GLU A 71 -7.06 26.78 5.44
CA GLU A 71 -5.90 27.67 5.51
C GLU A 71 -5.98 28.77 4.44
N THR A 72 -6.34 28.41 3.21
CA THR A 72 -6.49 29.37 2.10
C THR A 72 -7.62 30.37 2.37
N ILE A 73 -8.79 29.92 2.83
CA ILE A 73 -9.90 30.82 3.18
C ILE A 73 -9.57 31.69 4.39
N SER A 74 -8.82 31.16 5.37
CA SER A 74 -8.40 31.95 6.53
C SER A 74 -7.39 33.03 6.15
N ASN A 75 -6.53 32.78 5.18
CA ASN A 75 -5.52 33.73 4.71
C ASN A 75 -6.07 34.72 3.66
N ALA A 76 -7.14 34.36 2.96
CA ALA A 76 -7.81 35.27 2.03
C ALA A 76 -8.55 36.38 2.79
N ALA A 77 -8.41 37.63 2.32
CA ALA A 77 -9.09 38.81 2.88
C ALA A 77 -10.64 38.74 2.89
N GLY A 78 -11.23 37.67 2.34
CA GLY A 78 -12.66 37.36 2.34
C GLY A 78 -13.11 36.40 3.45
N ALA A 79 -12.34 36.28 4.54
CA ALA A 79 -12.61 35.42 5.71
C ALA A 79 -14.00 35.60 6.37
N GLU A 80 -14.78 36.59 5.93
CA GLU A 80 -16.11 36.93 6.39
C GLU A 80 -17.25 36.35 5.52
N SER A 81 -16.96 35.62 4.44
CA SER A 81 -18.04 34.93 3.71
C SER A 81 -18.80 34.01 4.67
N SER A 82 -20.07 34.34 4.96
CA SER A 82 -20.85 33.66 6.01
C SER A 82 -21.07 32.19 5.71
N GLU A 83 -20.94 31.81 4.45
CA GLU A 83 -21.16 30.47 3.91
C GLU A 83 -20.19 29.44 4.51
N TRP A 84 -18.93 29.81 4.77
CA TRP A 84 -17.90 28.88 5.23
C TRP A 84 -17.59 28.97 6.72
N ASN A 85 -18.08 30.01 7.43
CA ASN A 85 -17.77 30.22 8.84
C ASN A 85 -18.23 29.06 9.73
N ALA A 86 -19.43 28.52 9.48
CA ALA A 86 -19.97 27.41 10.26
C ALA A 86 -19.15 26.13 10.11
N GLU A 87 -18.77 25.76 8.88
CA GLU A 87 -17.92 24.59 8.65
C GLU A 87 -16.49 24.82 9.11
N ARG A 88 -15.94 26.04 8.98
CA ARG A 88 -14.62 26.37 9.52
C ARG A 88 -14.57 26.16 11.03
N GLU A 89 -15.59 26.62 11.75
CA GLU A 89 -15.71 26.37 13.19
C GLU A 89 -15.85 24.87 13.50
N ALA A 90 -16.60 24.12 12.69
CA ALA A 90 -16.73 22.67 12.84
C ALA A 90 -15.38 21.96 12.60
N TYR A 91 -14.63 22.35 11.57
CA TYR A 91 -13.30 21.84 11.27
C TYR A 91 -12.31 22.11 12.40
N GLN A 92 -12.34 23.31 12.98
CA GLN A 92 -11.50 23.64 14.15
C GLN A 92 -11.88 22.82 15.38
N LYS A 93 -13.18 22.57 15.61
CA LYS A 93 -13.66 21.72 16.71
C LYS A 93 -13.30 20.25 16.56
N LEU A 94 -13.13 19.77 15.33
CA LEU A 94 -12.71 18.39 15.06
C LEU A 94 -11.29 18.08 15.55
N GLN A 95 -10.43 19.10 15.72
CA GLN A 95 -9.05 18.93 16.15
C GLN A 95 -8.33 17.81 15.38
N LEU A 96 -8.50 17.78 14.06
CA LEU A 96 -7.90 16.76 13.22
C LEU A 96 -6.38 16.81 13.38
N ALA A 97 -5.80 15.64 13.62
CA ALA A 97 -4.36 15.50 13.60
C ALA A 97 -3.83 15.70 12.17
N ASP A 98 -2.56 16.06 12.06
CA ASP A 98 -1.91 16.16 10.76
C ASP A 98 -2.01 14.83 10.00
N ALA A 99 -2.06 14.91 8.66
CA ALA A 99 -2.14 13.76 7.77
C ALA A 99 -1.10 12.66 8.05
N THR A 100 0.09 13.03 8.55
CA THR A 100 1.20 12.12 8.85
C THR A 100 1.25 11.70 10.32
N ASN A 101 0.28 12.14 11.14
CA ASN A 101 0.25 11.84 12.55
C ASN A 101 -0.04 10.36 12.80
N LYS A 102 0.70 9.78 13.74
CA LYS A 102 0.56 8.38 14.17
C LYS A 102 -0.84 8.06 14.73
N ALA A 103 -1.64 9.05 15.10
CA ALA A 103 -3.04 8.88 15.48
C ALA A 103 -3.90 8.24 14.38
N HIS A 104 -3.48 8.30 13.12
CA HIS A 104 -4.15 7.66 11.98
C HIS A 104 -3.74 6.19 11.77
N PHE A 105 -2.75 5.69 12.53
CA PHE A 105 -2.14 4.38 12.30
C PHE A 105 -2.73 3.32 13.23
N THR A 106 -3.77 2.61 12.76
CA THR A 106 -4.46 1.59 13.57
C THR A 106 -3.57 0.39 13.90
N TYR A 107 -2.54 0.12 13.10
CA TYR A 107 -1.60 -0.98 13.34
C TYR A 107 -0.87 -0.84 14.69
N LEU A 108 -0.73 0.38 15.23
CA LEU A 108 -0.08 0.61 16.51
C LEU A 108 -0.84 -0.03 17.68
N GLU A 109 -2.16 -0.18 17.55
CA GLU A 109 -3.04 -0.81 18.54
C GLU A 109 -3.20 -2.32 18.34
N HIS A 110 -2.78 -2.82 17.17
CA HIS A 110 -2.95 -4.20 16.74
C HIS A 110 -1.61 -4.88 16.43
N GLN A 111 -0.57 -4.51 17.16
CA GLN A 111 0.76 -5.12 17.00
C GLN A 111 0.70 -6.64 17.22
N GLY A 112 1.19 -7.39 16.23
CA GLY A 112 1.16 -8.86 16.23
C GLY A 112 -0.13 -9.48 15.66
N ALA A 113 -1.13 -8.68 15.31
CA ALA A 113 -2.27 -9.19 14.53
C ALA A 113 -1.83 -9.53 13.09
N PRO A 114 -2.51 -10.47 12.42
CA PRO A 114 -2.31 -10.74 11.00
C PRO A 114 -2.49 -9.49 10.13
N LEU A 115 -1.72 -9.37 9.04
CA LEU A 115 -1.74 -8.20 8.16
C LEU A 115 -3.12 -7.88 7.58
N ASN A 116 -3.89 -8.90 7.23
CA ASN A 116 -5.27 -8.72 6.75
C ASN A 116 -6.17 -8.07 7.81
N VAL A 117 -6.05 -8.45 9.09
CA VAL A 117 -6.81 -7.84 10.17
C VAL A 117 -6.40 -6.38 10.38
N ILE A 118 -5.10 -6.09 10.35
CA ILE A 118 -4.59 -4.72 10.46
C ILE A 118 -5.13 -3.86 9.31
N SER A 119 -5.10 -4.38 8.08
CA SER A 119 -5.58 -3.64 6.93
C SER A 119 -7.08 -3.39 6.97
N GLU A 120 -7.89 -4.40 7.31
CA GLU A 120 -9.34 -4.24 7.49
C GLU A 120 -9.65 -3.15 8.53
N LYS A 121 -8.90 -3.12 9.64
CA LYS A 121 -9.05 -2.09 10.68
C LYS A 121 -8.63 -0.71 10.18
N GLN A 122 -7.52 -0.61 9.45
CA GLN A 122 -7.09 0.65 8.84
C GLN A 122 -8.14 1.15 7.86
N LYS A 123 -8.60 0.31 6.93
CA LYS A 123 -9.65 0.66 5.96
C LYS A 123 -10.92 1.16 6.63
N THR A 124 -11.39 0.43 7.65
CA THR A 124 -12.57 0.83 8.44
C THR A 124 -12.35 2.20 9.09
N TYR A 125 -11.18 2.43 9.69
CA TYR A 125 -10.82 3.72 10.27
C TYR A 125 -10.84 4.85 9.23
N VAL A 126 -10.25 4.63 8.04
CA VAL A 126 -10.24 5.62 6.96
C VAL A 126 -11.67 5.93 6.50
N ASP A 127 -12.47 4.91 6.24
CA ASP A 127 -13.84 5.08 5.76
C ASP A 127 -14.73 5.77 6.82
N ASP A 128 -14.59 5.43 8.10
CA ASP A 128 -15.28 6.11 9.20
C ASP A 128 -14.84 7.57 9.35
N LEU A 129 -13.54 7.85 9.22
CA LEU A 129 -13.01 9.21 9.30
C LEU A 129 -13.56 10.04 8.15
N LEU A 130 -13.46 9.56 6.91
CA LEU A 130 -13.98 10.28 5.74
C LEU A 130 -15.50 10.44 5.78
N GLY A 131 -16.23 9.42 6.26
CA GLY A 131 -17.66 9.50 6.48
C GLY A 131 -18.04 10.59 7.48
N LYS A 132 -17.30 10.73 8.59
CA LYS A 132 -17.49 11.82 9.56
C LYS A 132 -17.21 13.18 8.95
N LEU A 133 -16.14 13.30 8.15
CA LEU A 133 -15.80 14.55 7.46
C LEU A 133 -16.88 14.94 6.46
N ALA A 134 -17.41 13.99 5.69
CA ALA A 134 -18.50 14.23 4.75
C ALA A 134 -19.81 14.67 5.45
N GLN A 135 -20.09 14.16 6.64
CA GLN A 135 -21.27 14.54 7.41
C GLN A 135 -21.13 15.90 8.09
N GLN A 136 -19.94 16.23 8.60
CA GLN A 136 -19.72 17.45 9.39
C GLN A 136 -19.30 18.64 8.53
N LEU A 137 -18.67 18.38 7.39
CA LEU A 137 -18.16 19.39 6.46
C LEU A 137 -18.70 19.12 5.04
N PRO A 138 -20.03 19.03 4.86
CA PRO A 138 -20.63 18.64 3.57
C PRO A 138 -20.30 19.60 2.43
N ALA A 139 -20.25 20.91 2.65
CA ALA A 139 -19.98 21.88 1.60
C ALA A 139 -18.55 21.76 1.07
N THR A 140 -17.55 21.60 1.96
CA THR A 140 -16.16 21.41 1.52
C THR A 140 -15.92 20.05 0.90
N THR A 141 -16.48 18.98 1.46
CA THR A 141 -16.33 17.64 0.88
C THR A 141 -17.02 17.55 -0.49
N ASN A 142 -18.20 18.16 -0.66
CA ASN A 142 -18.90 18.17 -1.95
C ASN A 142 -18.17 18.99 -3.03
N LEU A 143 -17.40 20.01 -2.66
CA LEU A 143 -16.59 20.81 -3.60
C LEU A 143 -15.68 19.94 -4.47
N PHE A 144 -15.13 18.88 -3.88
CA PHE A 144 -14.22 17.95 -4.57
C PHE A 144 -14.93 16.80 -5.27
N THR A 145 -16.23 16.58 -5.02
CA THR A 145 -17.02 15.52 -5.68
C THR A 145 -17.73 15.99 -6.95
N SER A 146 -17.95 17.30 -7.11
CA SER A 146 -18.83 17.86 -8.14
C SER A 146 -18.21 17.89 -9.56
N GLY A 147 -17.15 17.12 -9.80
CA GLY A 147 -16.40 17.09 -11.06
C GLY A 147 -16.71 15.90 -11.98
N SER A 148 -17.58 14.95 -11.63
CA SER A 148 -17.81 13.78 -12.50
C SER A 148 -18.73 14.05 -13.70
N ASP A 149 -19.40 15.20 -13.78
CA ASP A 149 -20.28 15.54 -14.92
C ASP A 149 -19.65 16.48 -15.94
N SER A 150 -18.45 17.02 -15.71
CA SER A 150 -17.68 17.64 -16.79
C SER A 150 -16.91 16.55 -17.52
N SER A 151 -17.60 15.87 -18.43
CA SER A 151 -16.98 15.16 -19.54
C SER A 151 -16.11 16.15 -20.31
N VAL A 152 -14.85 16.31 -19.92
CA VAL A 152 -13.85 16.99 -20.75
C VAL A 152 -13.59 16.04 -21.91
N ASN A 153 -14.34 16.26 -22.98
CA ASN A 153 -14.15 15.62 -24.26
C ASN A 153 -12.81 16.15 -24.81
N VAL A 154 -11.73 15.45 -24.52
CA VAL A 154 -10.43 15.70 -25.15
C VAL A 154 -10.53 15.15 -26.56
N VAL A 155 -10.89 16.01 -27.50
CA VAL A 155 -10.66 15.83 -28.94
C VAL A 155 -9.43 16.65 -29.32
#